data_AF-A0A9P7JU32-F1
#
_entry.id   AF-A0A9P7JU32-F1
#
_cell.length_a   1.000
_cell.length_b   1.000
_cell.length_c   1.000
_cell.angle_alpha   90.00
_cell.angle_beta   90.00
_cell.angle_gamma   90.00
#
_symmetry.space_group_name_H-M   'P 1'
#
loop_
_entity.id
_entity.type
_entity.pdbx_description
1 polymer ?
#
loop_
_entity_poly.entity_id
_entity_poly.type
_entity_poly.pdbx_seq_one_letter_code
_entity_poly.pdbx_strand_id
1 'polypeptide(L)'
;MALLDQQFMDTASTGLRCHNYCVSKVVPENVQILFVQVEHCSSQVFESFLKSPLGRKFSRVFVDEFHDIMNCHPGRVVPWKNLAQHFGKTLIRIVLMTGTGPPHRVANFIKPFGLHPGLVTEVRSDTNRPEIGMHVIRIQPIAAMQSLGHLVSALCKRLTEEEHILVFCGSQGDTQAFTVKAKCAIYHSDLWEAKNNRASNLPC
;
A
#
# COMPACT_ATOMS: atom_id res chain seq x y z
N MET A 1 -11.45 0.24 -1.93
CA MET A 1 -10.88 1.58 -2.21
C MET A 1 -9.37 1.41 -2.30
N ALA A 2 -8.71 1.97 -3.31
CA ALA A 2 -7.25 1.85 -3.43
C ALA A 2 -6.54 2.68 -2.34
N LEU A 3 -5.33 2.29 -1.95
CA LEU A 3 -4.57 2.93 -0.86
C LEU A 3 -4.42 4.45 -1.05
N LEU A 4 -4.07 4.88 -2.27
CA LEU A 4 -3.88 6.30 -2.59
C LEU A 4 -5.18 7.11 -2.43
N ASP A 5 -6.33 6.54 -2.79
CA ASP A 5 -7.62 7.22 -2.65
C ASP A 5 -7.98 7.39 -1.16
N GLN A 6 -7.72 6.38 -0.33
CA GLN A 6 -7.90 6.48 1.12
C GLN A 6 -6.98 7.57 1.71
N GLN A 7 -5.69 7.54 1.39
CA GLN A 7 -4.73 8.56 1.86
C GLN A 7 -5.14 9.98 1.43
N PHE A 8 -5.64 10.14 0.21
CA PHE A 8 -6.18 11.42 -0.28
C PHE A 8 -7.39 11.87 0.54
N MET A 9 -8.37 11.00 0.76
CA MET A 9 -9.59 11.32 1.52
C MET A 9 -9.27 11.67 2.97
N ASP A 10 -8.41 10.90 3.62
CA ASP A 10 -8.00 11.14 5.00
C ASP A 10 -7.26 12.47 5.12
N THR A 11 -6.36 12.76 4.18
CA THR A 11 -5.63 14.04 4.14
C THR A 11 -6.58 15.21 3.92
N ALA A 12 -7.53 15.09 3.00
CA ALA A 12 -8.53 16.12 2.74
C ALA A 12 -9.38 16.39 3.99
N SER A 13 -9.72 15.36 4.76
CA SER A 13 -10.53 15.48 5.99
C SER A 13 -9.85 16.32 7.07
N THR A 14 -8.52 16.45 7.04
CA THR A 14 -7.76 17.33 7.94
C THR A 14 -7.78 18.81 7.56
N GLY A 15 -8.43 19.18 6.44
CA GLY A 15 -8.48 20.55 5.94
C GLY A 15 -7.26 20.96 5.09
N LEU A 16 -6.36 20.03 4.78
CA LEU A 16 -5.24 20.27 3.88
C LEU A 16 -5.71 20.39 2.43
N ARG A 17 -5.11 21.31 1.67
CA ARG A 17 -5.44 21.52 0.25
C ARG A 17 -4.73 20.47 -0.60
N CYS A 18 -5.33 19.29 -0.74
CA CYS A 18 -4.78 18.21 -1.53
C CYS A 18 -5.49 18.02 -2.87
N HIS A 19 -4.79 17.40 -3.82
CA HIS A 19 -5.32 17.07 -5.14
C HIS A 19 -4.94 15.65 -5.54
N ASN A 20 -5.90 14.88 -6.06
CA ASN A 20 -5.65 13.56 -6.63
C ASN A 20 -5.43 13.69 -8.15
N TYR A 21 -4.17 13.62 -8.57
CA TYR A 21 -3.79 13.75 -9.98
C TYR A 21 -4.29 12.59 -10.83
N CYS A 22 -4.63 11.43 -10.24
CA CYS A 22 -5.20 10.30 -10.97
C CYS A 22 -6.62 10.62 -11.45
N VAL A 23 -7.38 11.41 -10.69
CA VAL A 23 -8.76 11.81 -11.01
C VAL A 23 -8.81 12.99 -11.97
N SER A 24 -8.00 14.02 -11.74
CA SER A 24 -7.94 15.20 -12.62
C SER A 24 -6.50 15.64 -12.82
N LYS A 25 -6.13 15.91 -14.08
CA LYS A 25 -4.79 16.42 -14.43
C LYS A 25 -4.68 17.94 -14.26
N VAL A 26 -5.79 18.63 -14.00
CA VAL A 26 -5.82 20.08 -13.74
C VAL A 26 -5.56 20.31 -12.27
N VAL A 27 -4.36 20.80 -11.94
CA VAL A 27 -3.91 21.01 -10.57
C VAL A 27 -4.29 22.42 -10.09
N PRO A 28 -5.01 22.58 -8.96
CA PRO A 28 -5.37 23.89 -8.41
C PRO A 28 -4.14 24.71 -7.98
N GLU A 29 -4.18 26.03 -8.15
CA GLU A 29 -3.05 26.92 -7.85
C GLU A 29 -2.62 26.94 -6.37
N ASN A 30 -3.57 26.69 -5.46
CA ASN A 30 -3.35 26.71 -4.02
C ASN A 30 -3.09 25.31 -3.43
N VAL A 31 -2.84 24.29 -4.26
CA VAL A 31 -2.53 22.93 -3.81
C VAL A 31 -1.29 22.90 -2.90
N GLN A 32 -1.36 22.07 -1.86
CA GLN A 32 -0.25 21.80 -0.92
C GLN A 32 0.28 20.38 -1.06
N ILE A 33 -0.60 19.41 -1.35
CA ILE A 33 -0.25 17.99 -1.46
C ILE A 33 -0.83 17.44 -2.77
N LEU A 34 0.01 16.80 -3.57
CA LEU A 34 -0.40 16.18 -4.82
C LEU A 34 -0.21 14.67 -4.71
N PHE A 35 -1.31 13.92 -4.82
CA PHE A 35 -1.28 12.46 -4.86
C PHE A 35 -1.18 11.99 -6.31
N VAL A 36 -0.20 11.13 -6.59
CA VAL A 36 0.12 10.68 -7.95
C VAL A 36 0.49 9.20 -7.92
N GLN A 37 -0.17 8.40 -8.75
CA GLN A 37 0.27 7.04 -9.06
C GLN A 37 1.50 7.04 -9.96
N VAL A 38 2.42 6.08 -9.77
CA VAL A 38 3.70 6.02 -10.48
C VAL A 38 3.50 6.00 -12.01
N GLU A 39 2.44 5.37 -12.49
CA GLU A 39 2.03 5.27 -13.89
C GLU A 39 1.84 6.65 -14.56
N HIS A 40 1.50 7.68 -13.79
CA HIS A 40 1.34 9.04 -14.29
C HIS A 40 2.63 9.85 -14.26
N CYS A 41 3.63 9.42 -13.48
CA CYS A 41 4.90 10.12 -13.33
C CYS A 41 5.74 10.11 -14.62
N SER A 42 5.50 9.15 -15.52
CA SER A 42 6.16 9.06 -16.83
C SER A 42 5.43 9.82 -17.95
N SER A 43 4.34 10.53 -17.66
CA SER A 43 3.60 11.25 -18.71
C SER A 43 4.24 12.60 -19.03
N GLN A 44 4.30 12.96 -20.32
CA GLN A 44 4.82 14.25 -20.77
C GLN A 44 4.05 15.43 -20.14
N VAL A 45 2.75 15.25 -19.89
CA VAL A 45 1.90 16.23 -19.20
C VAL A 45 2.39 16.47 -17.77
N PHE A 46 2.69 15.41 -17.03
CA PHE A 46 3.20 15.54 -15.66
C PHE A 46 4.60 16.15 -15.63
N GLU A 47 5.48 15.77 -16.56
CA GLU A 47 6.80 16.41 -16.67
C GLU A 47 6.70 17.91 -16.97
N SER A 48 5.74 18.30 -17.81
CA SER A 48 5.49 19.70 -18.15
C SER A 48 4.93 20.46 -16.95
N PHE A 49 4.04 19.82 -16.17
CA PHE A 49 3.56 20.33 -14.90
C PHE A 49 4.69 20.56 -13.90
N LEU A 50 5.60 19.60 -13.70
CA LEU A 50 6.73 19.75 -12.77
C LEU A 50 7.66 20.92 -13.16
N LYS A 51 7.77 21.21 -14.47
CA LYS A 51 8.55 22.34 -14.98
C LYS A 51 7.83 23.69 -14.88
N SER A 52 6.51 23.70 -14.66
CA SER A 52 5.69 24.91 -14.54
C SER A 52 5.99 25.71 -13.27
N PRO A 53 5.59 27.00 -13.19
CA PRO A 53 5.73 27.79 -11.96
C PRO A 53 5.08 27.15 -10.72
N LEU A 54 3.96 26.43 -10.90
CA LEU A 54 3.30 25.72 -9.80
C LEU A 54 4.07 24.46 -9.40
N GLY A 55 4.50 23.65 -10.36
CA GLY A 55 5.28 22.43 -10.11
C GLY A 55 6.59 22.70 -9.36
N ARG A 56 7.26 23.82 -9.69
CA ARG A 56 8.49 24.25 -9.01
C ARG A 56 8.30 24.68 -7.55
N LYS A 57 7.06 24.91 -7.09
CA LYS A 57 6.77 25.23 -5.68
C LYS A 57 6.86 23.99 -4.77
N PHE A 58 6.76 22.79 -5.34
CA PHE A 58 6.91 21.56 -4.56
C PHE A 58 8.37 21.38 -4.16
N SER A 59 8.62 21.33 -2.85
CA SER A 59 9.98 21.23 -2.28
C SER A 59 10.36 19.82 -1.84
N ARG A 60 9.39 18.90 -1.81
CA ARG A 60 9.56 17.52 -1.33
C ARG A 60 8.75 16.53 -2.16
N VAL A 61 9.27 15.33 -2.30
CA VAL A 61 8.59 14.19 -2.89
C VAL A 61 8.64 13.02 -1.91
N PHE A 62 7.48 12.43 -1.67
CA PHE A 62 7.35 11.22 -0.86
C PHE A 62 7.06 10.07 -1.80
N VAL A 63 7.87 9.02 -1.74
CA VAL A 63 7.72 7.81 -2.53
C VAL A 63 7.33 6.69 -1.58
N ASP A 64 6.04 6.38 -1.55
CA ASP A 64 5.51 5.25 -0.81
C ASP A 64 5.81 3.94 -1.55
N GLU A 65 5.92 2.86 -0.79
CA GLU A 65 6.28 1.52 -1.27
C GLU A 65 7.49 1.48 -2.23
N PHE A 66 8.52 2.30 -1.97
CA PHE A 66 9.63 2.46 -2.93
C PHE A 66 10.39 1.16 -3.25
N HIS A 67 10.26 0.13 -2.41
CA HIS A 67 10.80 -1.20 -2.64
C HIS A 67 10.28 -1.86 -3.93
N ASP A 68 9.11 -1.45 -4.42
CA ASP A 68 8.52 -1.88 -5.70
C ASP A 68 9.46 -1.61 -6.88
N ILE A 69 10.38 -0.63 -6.78
CA ILE A 69 11.35 -0.35 -7.85
C ILE A 69 12.19 -1.58 -8.25
N MET A 70 12.35 -2.55 -7.35
CA MET A 70 13.11 -3.77 -7.60
C MET A 70 12.24 -4.91 -8.15
N ASN A 71 10.99 -5.02 -7.70
CA ASN A 71 10.12 -6.20 -7.93
C ASN A 71 8.67 -5.82 -8.30
N CYS A 72 8.45 -4.70 -8.98
CA CYS A 72 7.11 -4.31 -9.40
C CYS A 72 6.57 -5.18 -10.53
N HIS A 73 5.24 -5.11 -10.72
CA HIS A 73 4.58 -5.65 -11.89
C HIS A 73 5.26 -5.14 -13.19
N PRO A 74 5.42 -5.97 -14.24
CA PRO A 74 6.12 -5.58 -15.48
C PRO A 74 5.65 -4.23 -16.08
N GLY A 75 4.34 -3.96 -16.01
CA GLY A 75 3.75 -2.69 -16.48
C GLY A 75 4.18 -1.44 -15.69
N ARG A 76 4.75 -1.59 -14.49
CA ARG A 76 5.20 -0.49 -13.62
C ARG A 76 6.72 -0.26 -13.67
N VAL A 77 7.49 -1.13 -14.34
CA VAL A 77 8.96 -1.03 -14.40
C VAL A 77 9.43 0.29 -15.04
N VAL A 78 8.85 0.66 -16.19
CA VAL A 78 9.21 1.91 -16.89
C VAL A 78 8.76 3.15 -16.09
N PRO A 79 7.51 3.23 -15.58
CA PRO A 79 7.09 4.30 -14.68
C PRO A 79 8.03 4.52 -13.50
N TRP A 80 8.43 3.44 -12.81
CA TRP A 80 9.38 3.51 -11.68
C TRP A 80 10.75 4.03 -12.08
N LYS A 81 11.32 3.53 -13.19
CA LYS A 81 12.60 4.01 -13.70
C LYS A 81 12.55 5.50 -14.05
N ASN A 82 11.49 5.95 -14.71
CA ASN A 82 11.33 7.36 -15.08
C ASN A 82 11.18 8.25 -13.86
N LEU A 83 10.38 7.85 -12.87
CA LEU A 83 10.25 8.55 -11.60
C LEU A 83 11.62 8.72 -10.93
N ALA A 84 12.38 7.63 -10.81
CA ALA A 84 13.69 7.65 -10.15
C ALA A 84 14.70 8.52 -10.90
N GLN A 85 14.75 8.42 -12.23
CA GLN A 85 15.62 9.26 -13.07
C GLN A 85 15.25 10.73 -13.03
N HIS A 86 13.94 11.05 -12.99
CA HIS A 86 13.47 12.43 -12.94
C HIS A 86 13.89 13.06 -11.62
N PHE A 87 13.42 12.51 -10.50
CA PHE A 87 13.65 13.12 -9.20
C PHE A 87 15.10 13.02 -8.75
N GLY A 88 15.83 11.97 -9.15
CA GLY A 88 17.26 11.82 -8.88
C GLY A 88 18.15 12.92 -9.47
N LYS A 89 17.65 13.68 -10.46
CA LYS A 89 18.36 14.83 -11.07
C LYS A 89 17.90 16.18 -10.52
N THR A 90 16.87 16.20 -9.67
CA THR A 90 16.32 17.44 -9.12
C THR A 90 16.97 17.79 -7.79
N LEU A 91 16.93 19.08 -7.43
CA LEU A 91 17.33 19.56 -6.08
C LEU A 91 16.21 19.36 -5.04
N ILE A 92 15.12 18.66 -5.39
CA ILE A 92 14.00 18.39 -4.49
C ILE A 92 14.40 17.34 -3.47
N ARG A 93 13.97 17.51 -2.22
CA ARG A 93 14.22 16.50 -1.17
C ARG A 93 13.31 15.30 -1.39
N ILE A 94 13.89 14.12 -1.51
CA ILE A 94 13.17 12.86 -1.69
C ILE A 94 13.10 12.13 -0.35
N VAL A 95 11.92 11.66 0.02
CA VAL A 95 11.66 10.78 1.16
C VAL A 95 11.16 9.45 0.62
N LEU A 96 11.90 8.38 0.88
CA LEU A 96 11.59 7.01 0.42
C LEU A 96 11.04 6.21 1.60
N MET A 97 9.85 5.61 1.46
CA MET A 97 9.15 4.92 2.54
C MET A 97 8.78 3.48 2.15
N THR A 98 9.06 2.51 3.03
CA THR A 98 8.69 1.10 2.84
C THR A 98 8.60 0.38 4.19
N GLY A 99 7.70 -0.60 4.28
CA GLY A 99 7.66 -1.56 5.39
C GLY A 99 8.56 -2.79 5.19
N THR A 100 9.04 -3.07 3.98
CA THR A 100 9.57 -4.40 3.58
C THR A 100 11.01 -4.39 3.06
N GLY A 101 11.78 -3.33 3.33
CA GLY A 101 13.16 -3.18 2.84
C GLY A 101 14.21 -3.86 3.75
N PRO A 102 14.89 -4.95 3.30
CA PRO A 102 15.96 -5.55 4.08
C PRO A 102 17.15 -4.59 4.22
N PRO A 103 17.76 -4.43 5.42
CA PRO A 103 18.84 -3.46 5.63
C PRO A 103 20.01 -3.62 4.65
N HIS A 104 20.41 -4.86 4.36
CA HIS A 104 21.50 -5.17 3.45
C HIS A 104 21.21 -4.84 1.97
N ARG A 105 19.97 -4.43 1.62
CA ARG A 105 19.55 -4.11 0.25
C ARG A 105 19.26 -2.63 0.02
N VAL A 106 19.36 -1.76 1.04
CA VAL A 106 19.04 -0.33 0.92
C VAL A 106 19.79 0.32 -0.26
N ALA A 107 21.08 0.04 -0.41
CA ALA A 107 21.90 0.53 -1.52
C ALA A 107 21.32 0.18 -2.91
N ASN A 108 20.71 -1.00 -3.06
CA ASN A 108 20.11 -1.43 -4.33
C ASN A 108 18.83 -0.64 -4.64
N PHE A 109 18.04 -0.32 -3.61
CA PHE A 109 16.79 0.42 -3.79
C PHE A 109 17.01 1.90 -4.11
N ILE A 110 18.08 2.52 -3.58
CA ILE A 110 18.37 3.94 -3.81
C ILE A 110 19.19 4.20 -5.09
N LYS A 111 19.89 3.18 -5.61
CA LYS A 111 20.71 3.28 -6.82
C LYS A 111 19.95 3.85 -8.04
N PRO A 112 18.70 3.45 -8.34
CA PRO A 112 17.94 4.00 -9.46
C PRO A 112 17.69 5.52 -9.36
N PHE A 113 17.67 6.07 -8.14
CA PHE A 113 17.52 7.50 -7.89
C PHE A 113 18.85 8.26 -8.01
N GLY A 114 19.96 7.58 -8.32
CA GLY A 114 21.30 8.18 -8.35
C GLY A 114 21.78 8.68 -6.99
N LEU A 115 21.15 8.23 -5.89
CA LEU A 115 21.51 8.65 -4.55
C LEU A 115 22.72 7.87 -4.05
N HIS A 116 23.71 8.60 -3.53
CA HIS A 116 24.86 7.99 -2.88
C HIS A 116 24.50 7.53 -1.46
N PRO A 117 24.81 6.29 -1.02
CA PRO A 117 24.45 5.79 0.31
C PRO A 117 24.91 6.71 1.45
N GLY A 118 26.10 7.30 1.34
CA GLY A 118 26.63 8.24 2.34
C GLY A 118 25.89 9.59 2.43
N LEU A 119 24.97 9.87 1.51
CA LEU A 119 24.10 11.07 1.53
C LEU A 119 22.67 10.75 1.95
N VAL A 120 22.37 9.48 2.25
CA VAL A 120 21.05 9.03 2.67
C VAL A 120 21.04 8.88 4.18
N THR A 121 20.07 9.53 4.83
CA THR A 121 19.77 9.28 6.24
C THR A 121 18.72 8.17 6.32
N GLU A 122 19.13 6.99 6.79
CA GLU A 122 18.20 5.89 7.06
C GLU A 122 17.60 6.07 8.47
N VAL A 123 16.27 6.02 8.53
CA VAL A 123 15.52 5.91 9.79
C VAL A 123 14.80 4.57 9.76
N ARG A 124 15.06 3.73 10.76
CA ARG A 124 14.48 2.39 10.86
C ARG A 124 13.90 2.19 12.25
N SER A 125 12.63 1.83 12.30
CA SER A 125 11.94 1.45 13.54
C SER A 125 12.02 -0.06 13.75
N ASP A 126 11.97 -0.50 15.01
CA ASP A 126 11.84 -1.91 15.35
C ASP A 126 10.49 -2.45 14.85
N THR A 127 10.49 -3.68 14.36
CA THR A 127 9.29 -4.40 13.92
C THR A 127 8.73 -5.30 15.01
N ASN A 128 9.41 -5.42 16.16
CA ASN A 128 8.93 -6.21 17.28
C ASN A 128 7.60 -5.68 17.82
N ARG A 129 6.67 -6.60 18.09
CA ARG A 129 5.32 -6.32 18.60
C ARG A 129 5.06 -7.27 19.77
N PRO A 130 5.57 -6.96 20.98
CA PRO A 130 5.52 -7.87 22.13
C PRO A 130 4.09 -8.22 22.59
N GLU A 131 3.11 -7.41 22.20
CA GLU A 131 1.69 -7.66 22.44
C GLU A 131 1.09 -8.74 21.54
N ILE A 132 1.80 -9.18 20.49
CA ILE A 132 1.34 -10.22 19.55
C ILE A 132 1.88 -11.59 19.98
N GLY A 133 0.98 -12.45 20.47
CA GLY A 133 1.28 -13.86 20.71
C GLY A 133 1.33 -14.66 19.41
N MET A 134 2.47 -15.28 19.10
CA MET A 134 2.63 -16.12 17.91
C MET A 134 2.53 -17.62 18.26
N HIS A 135 1.60 -18.32 17.60
CA HIS A 135 1.40 -19.76 17.77
C HIS A 135 1.46 -20.47 16.42
N VAL A 136 2.21 -21.57 16.34
CA VAL A 136 2.32 -22.40 15.14
C VAL A 136 1.66 -23.75 15.41
N ILE A 137 0.57 -24.03 14.70
CA ILE A 137 -0.17 -25.30 14.81
C ILE A 137 0.06 -26.08 13.52
N ARG A 138 0.64 -27.28 13.63
CA ARG A 138 0.83 -28.18 12.49
C ARG A 138 -0.47 -28.91 12.20
N ILE A 139 -0.95 -28.80 10.97
CA ILE A 139 -2.18 -29.45 10.49
C ILE A 139 -1.84 -30.30 9.26
N GLN A 140 -2.52 -31.44 9.11
CA GLN A 140 -2.43 -32.21 7.87
C GLN A 140 -3.10 -31.41 6.73
N PRO A 141 -2.50 -31.32 5.53
CA PRO A 141 -3.04 -30.50 4.44
C PRO A 141 -4.49 -30.83 4.08
N ILE A 142 -4.83 -32.11 4.00
CA ILE A 142 -6.19 -32.63 3.75
C ILE A 142 -7.22 -32.19 4.79
N ALA A 143 -6.79 -31.91 6.03
CA ALA A 143 -7.66 -31.49 7.12
C ALA A 143 -7.59 -29.98 7.38
N ALA A 144 -6.87 -29.21 6.56
CA ALA A 144 -6.52 -27.82 6.88
C ALA A 144 -7.76 -26.94 7.07
N MET A 145 -8.69 -26.97 6.11
CA MET A 145 -9.92 -26.17 6.14
C MET A 145 -10.86 -26.56 7.29
N GLN A 146 -10.95 -27.87 7.60
CA GLN A 146 -11.75 -28.33 8.74
C GLN A 146 -11.13 -27.89 10.06
N SER A 147 -9.81 -28.06 10.20
CA SER A 147 -9.06 -27.68 11.42
C SER A 147 -9.13 -26.17 11.65
N LEU A 148 -8.99 -25.37 10.60
CA LEU A 148 -9.15 -23.92 10.65
C LEU A 148 -10.56 -23.53 11.11
N GLY A 149 -11.61 -24.15 10.55
CA GLY A 149 -13.00 -23.90 10.96
C GLY A 149 -13.25 -24.23 12.44
N HIS A 150 -12.70 -25.34 12.94
CA HIS A 150 -12.80 -25.69 14.36
C HIS A 150 -12.06 -24.67 15.26
N LEU A 151 -10.85 -24.26 14.86
CA LEU A 151 -10.07 -23.27 15.60
C LEU A 151 -10.82 -21.94 15.70
N VAL A 152 -11.28 -21.41 14.56
CA VAL A 152 -12.01 -20.14 14.51
C VAL A 152 -13.29 -20.24 15.34
N SER A 153 -14.07 -21.32 15.21
CA SER A 153 -15.28 -21.52 16.03
C SER A 153 -14.99 -21.56 17.53
N ALA A 154 -13.91 -22.22 17.94
CA ALA A 154 -13.50 -22.27 19.34
C ALA A 154 -13.04 -20.90 19.87
N LEU A 155 -12.31 -20.13 19.05
CA LEU A 155 -11.87 -18.78 19.40
C LEU A 155 -13.04 -17.80 19.48
N CYS A 156 -13.98 -17.82 18.52
CA CYS A 156 -15.16 -16.96 18.52
C CYS A 156 -15.97 -17.05 19.82
N LYS A 157 -16.02 -18.23 20.45
CA LYS A 157 -16.73 -18.43 21.73
C LYS A 157 -16.06 -17.72 22.92
N ARG A 158 -14.82 -17.24 22.75
CA ARG A 158 -14.01 -16.61 23.79
C ARG A 158 -13.83 -15.10 23.58
N LEU A 159 -14.24 -14.59 22.42
CA LEU A 159 -14.11 -13.17 22.10
C LEU A 159 -15.20 -12.35 22.79
N THR A 160 -14.84 -11.14 23.18
CA THR A 160 -15.75 -10.05 23.53
C THR A 160 -16.31 -9.37 22.28
N GLU A 161 -17.32 -8.50 22.43
CA GLU A 161 -17.95 -7.80 21.31
C GLU A 161 -17.00 -6.87 20.52
N GLU A 162 -15.92 -6.42 21.15
CA GLU A 162 -14.92 -5.54 20.54
C GLU A 162 -13.80 -6.31 19.81
N GLU A 163 -13.67 -7.61 20.10
CA GLU A 163 -12.62 -8.45 19.54
C GLU A 163 -13.05 -9.07 18.20
N HIS A 164 -12.09 -9.15 17.27
CA HIS A 164 -12.34 -9.59 15.91
C HIS A 164 -11.27 -10.62 15.47
N ILE A 165 -11.68 -11.58 14.63
CA ILE A 165 -10.77 -12.52 13.97
C ILE A 165 -10.63 -12.15 12.50
N LEU A 166 -9.39 -12.14 12.01
CA LEU A 166 -9.06 -12.08 10.61
C LEU A 166 -8.50 -13.44 10.16
N VAL A 167 -9.05 -13.98 9.08
CA VAL A 167 -8.61 -15.25 8.49
C VAL A 167 -8.03 -14.99 7.11
N PHE A 168 -6.74 -15.29 6.95
CA PHE A 168 -6.06 -15.22 5.66
C PHE A 168 -6.00 -16.61 5.03
N CYS A 169 -6.49 -16.73 3.81
CA CYS A 169 -6.43 -17.97 3.03
C CYS A 169 -5.43 -17.84 1.88
N GLY A 170 -4.89 -18.97 1.41
CA GLY A 170 -3.87 -18.99 0.36
C GLY A 170 -4.39 -18.69 -1.05
N SER A 171 -5.71 -18.78 -1.26
CA SER A 171 -6.35 -18.52 -2.55
C SER A 171 -7.74 -17.89 -2.36
N GLN A 172 -8.24 -17.22 -3.40
CA GLN A 172 -9.61 -16.69 -3.41
C GLN A 172 -10.65 -17.81 -3.26
N GLY A 173 -10.42 -18.96 -3.90
CA GLY A 173 -11.30 -20.13 -3.81
C GLY A 173 -11.39 -20.67 -2.38
N ASP A 174 -10.27 -20.76 -1.66
CA ASP A 174 -10.25 -21.16 -0.25
C ASP A 174 -10.99 -20.14 0.62
N THR A 175 -10.77 -18.84 0.39
CA THR A 175 -11.50 -17.77 1.10
C THR A 175 -13.00 -17.92 0.92
N GLN A 176 -13.46 -18.18 -0.30
CA GLN A 176 -14.88 -18.32 -0.61
C GLN A 176 -15.48 -19.59 0.02
N ALA A 177 -14.78 -20.73 -0.09
CA ALA A 177 -15.17 -21.97 0.56
C ALA A 177 -15.24 -21.83 2.10
N PHE A 178 -14.27 -21.13 2.70
CA PHE A 178 -14.26 -20.86 4.13
C PHE A 178 -15.45 -19.99 4.55
N THR A 179 -15.68 -18.90 3.81
CA THR A 179 -16.73 -17.91 4.09
C THR A 179 -18.11 -18.52 4.09
N VAL A 180 -18.44 -19.36 3.08
CA VAL A 180 -19.73 -20.06 3.01
C VAL A 180 -19.95 -20.94 4.24
N LYS A 181 -18.92 -21.67 4.66
CA LYS A 181 -18.99 -22.57 5.81
C LYS A 181 -19.05 -21.82 7.15
N ALA A 182 -18.27 -20.75 7.28
CA ALA A 182 -18.13 -19.97 8.51
C ALA A 182 -19.19 -18.86 8.66
N LYS A 183 -19.95 -18.55 7.60
CA LYS A 183 -20.93 -17.45 7.53
C LYS A 183 -20.36 -16.11 7.98
N CYS A 184 -19.13 -15.80 7.55
CA CYS A 184 -18.41 -14.57 7.90
C CYS A 184 -18.31 -13.64 6.69
N ALA A 185 -17.87 -12.39 6.89
CA ALA A 185 -17.62 -11.49 5.77
C ALA A 185 -16.40 -11.93 4.94
N ILE A 186 -16.44 -11.69 3.63
CA ILE A 186 -15.35 -12.01 2.69
C ILE A 186 -14.61 -10.76 2.20
N TYR A 187 -13.31 -10.86 1.94
CA TYR A 187 -12.52 -9.81 1.30
C TYR A 187 -11.48 -10.41 0.35
N HIS A 188 -11.53 -10.03 -0.94
CA HIS A 188 -10.44 -10.25 -1.91
C HIS A 188 -10.48 -9.17 -3.01
N SER A 189 -9.46 -9.14 -3.87
CA SER A 189 -9.27 -8.12 -4.91
C SER A 189 -10.45 -7.93 -5.85
N ASP A 190 -11.20 -9.00 -6.13
CA ASP A 190 -12.20 -9.02 -7.20
C ASP A 190 -13.58 -8.52 -6.73
N LEU A 191 -13.74 -8.26 -5.43
CA LEU A 191 -14.98 -7.71 -4.83
C LEU A 191 -15.11 -6.18 -5.01
N TRP A 192 -14.28 -5.56 -5.84
CA TRP A 192 -14.18 -4.11 -5.96
C TRP A 192 -15.46 -3.46 -6.53
N GLU A 193 -16.19 -4.15 -7.41
CA GLU A 193 -17.43 -3.63 -8.03
C GLU A 193 -18.62 -3.56 -7.05
N ALA A 194 -18.66 -4.42 -6.02
CA ALA A 194 -19.79 -4.53 -5.09
C ALA A 194 -19.65 -3.70 -3.79
N LYS A 195 -18.65 -2.81 -3.73
CA LYS A 195 -18.12 -2.18 -2.50
C LYS A 195 -17.56 -3.22 -1.53
N ASN A 196 -16.27 -3.48 -1.61
CA ASN A 196 -15.53 -4.39 -0.73
C ASN A 196 -15.45 -3.88 0.73
N ASN A 197 -16.56 -3.95 1.48
CA ASN A 197 -16.68 -3.51 2.87
C ASN A 197 -17.51 -4.49 3.69
N ARG A 198 -17.45 -4.39 5.04
CA ARG A 198 -18.06 -5.36 5.95
C ARG A 198 -19.56 -5.50 5.75
N ALA A 199 -20.24 -4.37 5.55
CA ALA A 199 -21.70 -4.34 5.40
C ALA A 199 -22.17 -4.95 4.06
N SER A 200 -21.34 -4.85 3.02
CA SER A 200 -21.64 -5.36 1.68
C SER A 200 -21.17 -6.80 1.45
N ASN A 201 -20.26 -7.32 2.28
CA ASN A 201 -19.59 -8.59 2.05
C ASN A 201 -20.04 -9.73 2.99
N LEU A 202 -21.09 -9.53 3.78
CA LEU A 202 -21.69 -10.63 4.53
C LEU A 202 -22.43 -11.56 3.55
N PRO A 203 -22.21 -12.89 3.60
CA PRO A 203 -22.99 -13.82 2.79
C PRO A 203 -24.46 -13.69 3.17
N CYS A 204 -25.33 -13.49 2.17
CA CYS A 204 -26.77 -13.62 2.30
C CYS A 204 -27.17 -14.97 2.92
#